data_AF-A0A4Q8LWK6-F1
#
_entry.id   AF-A0A4Q8LWK6-F1
#
_cell.length_a   1.000
_cell.length_b   1.000
_cell.length_c   1.000
_cell.angle_alpha   90.00
_cell.angle_beta   90.00
_cell.angle_gamma   90.00
#
_symmetry.space_group_name_H-M   'P 1'
#
loop_
_entity.id
_entity.type
_entity.pdbx_description
1 polymer ?
#
loop_
_entity_poly.entity_id
_entity_poly.type
_entity_poly.pdbx_seq_one_letter_code
_entity_poly.pdbx_strand_id
1 'polypeptide(L)'
;MSNKLTVAEVVQRAAQIDAMLDAIHGTAPDVVQAMGGRDALARRSEMTCIGPVPRLDAETWERMSQEYEGRREHGSVNRGN
;
A
#
# COMPACT_ATOMS: atom_id res chain seq x y z
N MET A 1 -2.81 -22.05 18.54
CA MET A 1 -3.28 -21.00 19.47
C MET A 1 -4.02 -19.94 18.66
N SER A 2 -5.31 -19.74 18.89
CA SER A 2 -6.01 -18.57 18.36
C SER A 2 -5.59 -17.38 19.22
N ASN A 3 -4.56 -16.63 18.80
CA ASN A 3 -4.20 -15.36 19.42
C ASN A 3 -5.27 -14.34 19.05
N LYS A 4 -6.39 -14.37 19.79
CA LYS A 4 -7.42 -13.34 19.67
C LYS A 4 -6.83 -12.05 20.24
N LEU A 5 -6.81 -11.03 19.40
CA LEU A 5 -6.36 -9.69 19.78
C LEU A 5 -7.36 -9.07 20.76
N THR A 6 -6.83 -8.26 21.68
CA THR A 6 -7.63 -7.33 22.47
C THR A 6 -8.24 -6.25 21.59
N VAL A 7 -9.30 -5.59 22.07
CA VAL A 7 -9.92 -4.46 21.36
C VAL A 7 -8.91 -3.35 21.06
N ALA A 8 -8.03 -3.04 22.02
CA ALA A 8 -6.99 -2.03 21.85
C ALA A 8 -6.02 -2.40 20.71
N GLU A 9 -5.58 -3.65 20.64
CA GLU A 9 -4.70 -4.13 19.57
C GLU A 9 -5.40 -4.14 18.20
N VAL A 10 -6.70 -4.45 18.15
CA VAL A 10 -7.48 -4.38 16.91
C VAL A 10 -7.56 -2.95 16.42
N VAL A 11 -7.87 -1.98 17.28
CA VAL A 11 -7.95 -0.56 16.91
C VAL A 11 -6.59 -0.03 16.45
N GLN A 12 -5.52 -0.37 17.16
CA GLN A 12 -4.17 0.04 16.78
C GLN A 12 -3.77 -0.53 15.41
N ARG A 13 -4.08 -1.81 15.14
CA ARG A 13 -3.83 -2.41 13.83
C ARG A 13 -4.67 -1.79 12.73
N ALA A 14 -5.94 -1.49 13.00
CA ALA A 14 -6.81 -0.81 12.04
C ALA A 14 -6.23 0.56 11.65
N ALA A 15 -5.74 1.34 12.61
CA ALA A 15 -5.10 2.63 12.33
C ALA A 15 -3.81 2.49 11.48
N GLN A 16 -3.01 1.45 11.73
CA GLN A 16 -1.82 1.17 10.91
C GLN A 16 -2.18 0.77 9.47
N ILE A 17 -3.25 -0.02 9.30
CA ILE A 17 -3.79 -0.36 7.98
C ILE A 17 -4.26 0.89 7.26
N ASP A 18 -5.02 1.74 7.94
CA ASP A 18 -5.58 2.96 7.38
C ASP A 18 -4.46 3.90 6.88
N ALA A 19 -3.48 4.20 7.74
CA ALA A 19 -2.37 5.07 7.39
C ALA A 19 -1.54 4.56 6.19
N MET A 20 -1.31 3.24 6.12
CA MET A 20 -0.54 2.64 5.02
C MET A 20 -1.33 2.68 3.70
N LEU A 21 -2.63 2.35 3.73
CA LEU A 21 -3.47 2.39 2.54
C LEU A 21 -3.61 3.81 2.01
N ASP A 22 -3.69 4.82 2.88
CA ASP A 22 -3.68 6.23 2.47
C ASP A 22 -2.36 6.65 1.84
N ALA A 23 -1.23 6.19 2.39
CA ALA A 23 0.08 6.44 1.79
C ALA A 23 0.18 5.84 0.38
N ILE A 24 -0.23 4.58 0.20
CA ILE A 24 -0.21 3.91 -1.13
C ILE A 24 -1.18 4.60 -2.10
N HIS A 25 -2.37 4.97 -1.64
CA HIS A 25 -3.34 5.69 -2.47
C HIS A 25 -2.82 7.08 -2.86
N GLY A 26 -2.09 7.78 -2.00
CA GLY A 26 -1.48 9.06 -2.32
C GLY A 26 -0.35 8.96 -3.36
N THR A 27 0.40 7.85 -3.36
CA THR A 27 1.56 7.67 -4.24
C THR A 27 1.23 7.00 -5.56
N ALA A 28 0.24 6.10 -5.60
CA ALA A 28 -0.16 5.37 -6.79
C ALA A 28 -1.70 5.31 -6.99
N PRO A 29 -2.41 6.46 -7.02
CA PRO A 29 -3.86 6.46 -7.07
C PRO A 29 -4.47 5.84 -8.33
N ASP A 30 -3.79 5.95 -9.49
CA ASP A 30 -4.34 5.43 -10.74
C ASP A 30 -4.28 3.89 -10.73
N VAL A 31 -3.17 3.32 -10.25
CA VAL A 31 -3.06 1.87 -10.07
C VAL A 31 -4.03 1.37 -9.01
N VAL A 32 -4.16 2.07 -7.88
CA VAL A 32 -5.13 1.70 -6.82
C VAL A 32 -6.56 1.73 -7.36
N GLN A 33 -6.93 2.74 -8.16
CA GLN A 33 -8.26 2.75 -8.78
C GLN A 33 -8.47 1.62 -9.78
N ALA A 34 -7.47 1.32 -10.62
CA ALA A 34 -7.53 0.20 -11.56
C ALA A 34 -7.71 -1.15 -10.84
N MET A 35 -7.27 -1.28 -9.59
CA MET A 35 -7.46 -2.47 -8.77
C MET A 35 -8.85 -2.59 -8.13
N GLY A 36 -9.72 -1.60 -8.29
CA GLY A 36 -11.03 -1.52 -7.62
C GLY A 36 -11.02 -0.70 -6.33
N GLY A 37 -10.02 0.18 -6.18
CA GLY A 37 -9.93 1.14 -5.10
C GLY A 37 -9.30 0.60 -3.80
N ARG A 38 -9.33 1.46 -2.78
CA ARG A 38 -8.68 1.25 -1.48
C ARG A 38 -9.11 -0.03 -0.78
N ASP A 39 -10.41 -0.36 -0.82
CA ASP A 39 -10.94 -1.56 -0.18
C ASP A 39 -10.45 -2.85 -0.85
N ALA A 40 -10.28 -2.82 -2.18
CA ALA A 40 -9.72 -3.94 -2.91
C ALA A 40 -8.24 -4.15 -2.57
N LEU A 41 -7.48 -3.06 -2.39
CA LEU A 41 -6.10 -3.09 -1.91
C LEU A 41 -6.01 -3.65 -0.47
N ALA A 42 -6.90 -3.20 0.42
CA ALA A 42 -6.97 -3.66 1.82
C ALA A 42 -7.17 -5.18 1.91
N ARG A 43 -8.11 -5.73 1.12
CA ARG A 43 -8.40 -7.18 1.09
C ARG A 43 -7.24 -8.04 0.59
N ARG A 44 -6.32 -7.45 -0.17
CA ARG A 44 -5.10 -8.12 -0.66
C ARG A 44 -3.90 -7.91 0.25
N SER A 45 -4.04 -7.17 1.34
CA SER A 45 -2.94 -6.79 2.22
C SER A 45 -2.82 -7.73 3.41
N GLU A 46 -1.59 -8.08 3.75
CA GLU A 46 -1.25 -8.92 4.90
C GLU A 46 -0.37 -8.15 5.87
N MET A 47 -0.60 -8.32 7.17
CA MET A 47 0.28 -7.74 8.20
C MET A 47 1.66 -8.38 8.14
N THR A 48 2.68 -7.55 7.96
CA THR A 48 4.10 -7.90 8.02
C THR A 48 4.79 -7.17 9.18
N CYS A 49 6.11 -7.35 9.34
CA CYS A 49 6.90 -6.63 10.36
C CYS A 49 6.98 -5.12 10.12
N ILE A 50 6.67 -4.64 8.91
CA ILE A 50 6.67 -3.21 8.54
C ILE A 50 5.25 -2.63 8.41
N GLY A 51 4.24 -3.40 8.82
CA GLY A 51 2.83 -3.06 8.64
C GLY A 51 2.18 -3.86 7.51
N PRO A 52 0.96 -3.48 7.11
CA PRO A 52 0.19 -4.19 6.09
C PRO A 52 0.77 -3.94 4.71
N VAL A 53 1.12 -5.01 3.99
CA VAL A 53 1.70 -4.94 2.66
C VAL A 53 0.79 -5.68 1.67
N PRO A 54 0.42 -5.06 0.53
CA PRO A 54 -0.42 -5.71 -0.47
C PRO A 54 0.34 -6.85 -1.16
N ARG A 55 -0.31 -8.01 -1.29
CA ARG A 55 0.18 -9.16 -2.05
C ARG A 55 -0.15 -8.95 -3.52
N LEU A 56 0.82 -8.41 -4.25
CA LEU A 56 0.70 -8.08 -5.67
C LEU A 56 1.74 -8.85 -6.49
N ASP A 57 1.43 -9.09 -7.76
CA ASP A 57 2.42 -9.56 -8.71
C ASP A 57 3.46 -8.48 -9.03
N ALA A 58 4.55 -8.91 -9.67
CA ALA A 58 5.66 -8.02 -10.00
C ALA A 58 5.23 -6.88 -10.94
N GLU A 59 4.34 -7.16 -11.90
CA GLU A 59 3.85 -6.16 -12.85
C GLU A 59 3.07 -5.04 -12.15
N THR A 60 2.19 -5.39 -11.22
CA THR A 60 1.42 -4.40 -10.46
C THR A 60 2.34 -3.59 -9.55
N TRP A 61 3.32 -4.23 -8.90
CA TRP A 61 4.32 -3.51 -8.10
C TRP A 61 5.15 -2.54 -8.93
N GLU A 62 5.57 -2.95 -10.12
CA GLU A 62 6.32 -2.10 -11.04
C GLU A 62 5.48 -0.90 -11.50
N ARG A 63 4.21 -1.10 -11.85
CA ARG A 63 3.30 -0.02 -12.20
C ARG A 63 3.12 0.99 -11.06
N MET A 64 2.89 0.51 -9.82
CA MET A 64 2.81 1.40 -8.65
C MET A 64 4.10 2.18 -8.45
N SER A 65 5.24 1.53 -8.63
CA SER A 65 6.57 2.16 -8.47
C SER A 65 6.79 3.22 -9.54
N GLN A 66 6.44 2.94 -10.80
CA GLN A 66 6.55 3.89 -11.90
C GLN A 66 5.63 5.10 -11.71
N GLU A 67 4.41 4.88 -11.24
CA GLU A 67 3.46 5.96 -10.93
C GLU A 67 4.00 6.84 -9.80
N TYR A 68 4.42 6.23 -8.69
CA TYR A 68 5.03 6.94 -7.56
C TYR A 68 6.22 7.79 -7.99
N GLU A 69 7.16 7.20 -8.74
CA GLU A 69 8.33 7.93 -9.24
C GLU A 69 7.93 9.03 -10.23
N GLY A 70 6.93 8.79 -11.09
CA GLY A 70 6.41 9.80 -12.02
C GLY A 70 5.76 11.00 -11.31
N ARG A 71 5.19 10.79 -10.13
CA ARG A 71 4.57 11.84 -9.29
C ARG A 71 5.59 12.57 -8.40
N ARG A 72 6.79 12.03 -8.25
CA ARG A 72 7.85 12.65 -7.45
C ARG A 72 8.33 13.92 -8.17
N GLU A 73 8.48 15.00 -7.41
CA GLU A 73 8.92 16.32 -7.91
C GLU A 73 10.24 16.27 -8.70
N HIS A 74 11.05 15.22 -8.51
CA HIS A 74 12.31 14.96 -9.21
C HIS A 74 12.39 13.59 -9.89
N GLY A 75 11.27 12.95 -10.22
CA GLY A 75 11.23 11.59 -10.80
C GLY A 75 12.07 11.39 -12.08
N SER A 76 12.27 12.47 -12.85
CA SER A 76 13.16 12.47 -14.02
C SER A 76 14.65 12.48 -13.68
N VAL A 77 15.04 12.97 -12.50
CA VAL A 77 16.45 13.13 -12.09
C VAL A 77 17.04 11.81 -11.60
N ASN A 78 16.23 10.95 -10.96
CA ASN A 78 16.69 9.68 -10.38
C ASN A 78 16.68 8.49 -11.35
N ARG A 79 16.22 8.64 -12.60
CA ARG A 79 16.15 7.51 -13.54
C ARG A 79 17.50 7.07 -14.11
N GLY A 80 18.52 7.93 -14.05
CA GLY A 80 19.80 7.68 -14.71
C GLY A 80 19.64 7.62 -16.23
N ASN A 81 20.53 8.29 -16.96
CA ASN A 81 20.63 8.09 -18.42
C ASN A 81 21.42 6.83 -18.74
#